data_AF-A0A972UCN7-F1
#
_entry.id   AF-A0A972UCN7-F1
#
_cell.length_a   1.000
_cell.length_b   1.000
_cell.length_c   1.000
_cell.angle_alpha   90.00
_cell.angle_beta   90.00
_cell.angle_gamma   90.00
#
_symmetry.space_group_name_H-M   'P 1'
#
loop_
_entity.id
_entity.type
_entity.pdbx_description
1 polymer ?
#
loop_
_entity_poly.entity_id
_entity_poly.type
_entity_poly.pdbx_seq_one_letter_code
_entity_poly.pdbx_strand_id
1 'polypeptide(L)' 'MKFSVSLPAAVGVIVGASFTGVSLWLFFTVGSGTSSTAEEIRVFSALTGAYGLWRIVKSVMQLKKGTLKFLKKQYH' A
#
# COMPACT_ATOMS: atom_id res chain seq x y z
N MET A 1 2.29 26.60 -0.71
CA MET A 1 1.11 25.76 -1.05
C MET A 1 0.89 24.75 0.08
N LYS A 2 -0.26 24.83 0.77
CA LYS A 2 -0.58 23.96 1.91
C LYS A 2 -1.28 22.72 1.35
N PHE A 3 -0.52 21.68 1.01
CA PHE A 3 -1.13 20.42 0.57
C PHE A 3 -2.02 19.90 1.69
N SER A 4 -3.31 19.74 1.40
CA SER A 4 -4.22 19.02 2.28
C SER A 4 -3.64 17.62 2.49
N VAL A 5 -3.66 17.15 3.74
CA VAL A 5 -3.10 15.85 4.16
C VAL A 5 -3.68 14.67 3.33
N SER A 6 -4.80 14.90 2.63
CA SER A 6 -5.47 13.97 1.75
C SER A 6 -4.72 13.63 0.46
N LEU A 7 -3.98 14.57 -0.15
CA LEU A 7 -3.31 14.33 -1.45
C LEU A 7 -2.18 13.29 -1.36
N PRO A 8 -1.17 13.44 -0.47
CA PRO A 8 -0.11 12.44 -0.34
C PRO A 8 -0.62 11.09 0.19
N ALA A 9 -1.70 11.10 0.97
CA ALA A 9 -2.29 9.86 1.46
C ALA A 9 -3.04 9.11 0.33
N ALA A 10 -3.82 9.80 -0.50
CA ALA A 10 -4.48 9.21 -1.66
C ALA A 10 -3.46 8.59 -2.63
N VAL A 11 -2.38 9.32 -2.92
CA VAL A 11 -1.27 8.80 -3.73
C VAL A 11 -0.68 7.53 -3.12
N GLY A 12 -0.44 7.51 -1.80
CA GLY A 12 0.11 6.31 -1.17
C GLY A 12 -0.85 5.11 -1.14
N VAL A 13 -2.17 5.32 -1.14
CA VAL A 13 -3.16 4.23 -1.32
C VAL A 13 -3.11 3.69 -2.74
N ILE A 14 -3.11 4.56 -3.76
CA ILE A 14 -3.04 4.16 -5.16
C ILE A 14 -1.77 3.37 -5.43
N VAL A 15 -0.62 3.90 -5.00
CA VAL A 15 0.68 3.22 -5.16
C VAL A 15 0.67 1.87 -4.45
N GLY A 16 0.19 1.82 -3.20
CA GLY A 16 0.12 0.56 -2.46
C GLY A 16 -0.79 -0.48 -3.11
N ALA A 17 -1.92 -0.04 -3.67
CA ALA A 17 -2.84 -0.91 -4.42
C ALA A 17 -2.18 -1.47 -5.69
N SER A 18 -1.45 -0.64 -6.45
CA SER A 18 -0.71 -1.11 -7.63
C SER A 18 0.33 -2.17 -7.28
N PHE A 19 1.11 -1.96 -6.22
CA PHE A 19 2.10 -2.95 -5.75
C PHE A 19 1.45 -4.26 -5.31
N THR A 20 0.29 -4.18 -4.65
CA THR A 20 -0.48 -5.35 -4.22
C THR A 20 -1.04 -6.11 -5.42
N GLY A 21 -1.53 -5.41 -6.45
CA GLY A 21 -2.02 -6.01 -7.69
C GLY A 21 -0.91 -6.73 -8.47
N VAL A 22 0.27 -6.10 -8.59
CA VAL A 22 1.44 -6.73 -9.23
C VAL A 22 1.88 -7.97 -8.45
N SER A 23 1.90 -7.90 -7.12
CA SER A 23 2.22 -9.04 -6.25
C SER A 23 1.27 -10.21 -6.47
N LEU A 24 -0.05 -9.98 -6.46
CA LEU A 24 -1.05 -11.00 -6.73
C LEU A 24 -0.86 -11.63 -8.11
N TRP A 25 -0.63 -10.80 -9.13
CA TRP A 25 -0.40 -11.28 -10.49
C TRP A 25 0.84 -12.17 -10.59
N LEU A 26 1.96 -11.75 -10.00
CA LEU A 26 3.20 -12.55 -9.95
C LEU A 26 3.00 -13.85 -9.18
N PHE A 27 2.29 -13.82 -8.06
CA PHE A 27 2.07 -14.97 -7.20
C PHE A 27 1.22 -16.05 -7.88
N PHE A 28 0.13 -15.66 -8.54
CA PHE A 28 -0.79 -16.59 -9.19
C PHE A 28 -0.36 -17.01 -10.60
N THR A 29 0.25 -16.11 -11.36
CA THR A 29 0.61 -16.39 -12.77
C THR A 29 1.98 -17.04 -12.85
N VAL A 30 2.99 -16.37 -12.30
CA VAL A 30 4.40 -16.76 -12.50
C VAL A 30 4.87 -17.74 -11.42
N GLY A 31 4.38 -17.57 -10.19
CA GLY A 31 4.64 -18.48 -9.07
C GLY A 31 3.91 -19.83 -9.18
N SER A 32 3.10 -20.09 -10.20
CA SER A 32 2.38 -21.35 -10.37
C SER A 32 3.26 -22.52 -10.85
N GLY A 33 4.46 -22.23 -11.35
CA GLY A 33 5.42 -23.25 -11.81
C GLY A 33 6.06 -24.07 -10.67
N THR A 34 6.61 -25.24 -11.01
CA THR A 34 7.26 -26.17 -10.07
C THR A 34 8.79 -26.06 -10.06
N SER A 35 9.35 -25.02 -10.67
CA SER A 35 10.80 -24.78 -10.73
C SER A 35 11.29 -24.03 -9.50
N SER A 36 12.56 -24.19 -9.10
CA SER A 36 13.19 -23.43 -8.01
C SER A 36 13.03 -21.91 -8.17
N THR A 37 13.03 -21.43 -9.43
CA THR A 37 12.78 -20.03 -9.77
C THR A 37 11.36 -19.57 -9.42
N ALA A 38 10.36 -20.46 -9.45
CA ALA A 38 8.98 -20.11 -9.08
C ALA A 38 8.82 -19.85 -7.58
N GLU A 39 9.61 -20.54 -6.74
CA GLU A 39 9.65 -20.31 -5.30
C GLU A 39 10.27 -18.95 -4.95
N GLU A 40 11.38 -18.58 -5.60
CA GLU A 40 11.99 -17.26 -5.48
C GLU A 40 11.01 -16.14 -5.90
N ILE A 41 10.25 -16.36 -6.97
CA ILE A 41 9.22 -15.43 -7.46
C ILE A 41 8.05 -15.32 -6.48
N ARG A 42 7.65 -16.42 -5.81
CA ARG A 42 6.64 -16.37 -4.74
C ARG A 42 7.11 -15.54 -3.55
N VAL A 43 8.36 -15.71 -3.12
CA VAL A 43 8.93 -14.92 -2.02
C VAL A 43 9.02 -13.44 -2.41
N PHE A 44 9.51 -13.14 -3.61
CA PHE A 44 9.59 -11.78 -4.13
C PHE A 44 8.21 -11.12 -4.24
N SER A 45 7.22 -11.84 -4.76
CA SER A 45 5.85 -11.34 -4.88
C SER A 45 5.21 -11.14 -3.51
N ALA A 46 5.43 -12.03 -2.53
CA ALA A 46 4.95 -11.85 -1.17
C ALA A 46 5.53 -10.58 -0.51
N LEU A 47 6.84 -10.34 -0.66
CA LEU A 47 7.49 -9.12 -0.16
C LEU A 47 6.96 -7.86 -0.83
N THR A 48 6.74 -7.92 -2.15
CA THR A 48 6.16 -6.83 -2.94
C THR A 48 4.74 -6.50 -2.47
N GLY A 49 3.93 -7.53 -2.19
CA GLY A 49 2.57 -7.38 -1.67
C GLY A 49 2.55 -6.83 -0.25
N ALA A 50 3.44 -7.31 0.62
CA ALA A 50 3.60 -6.81 1.98
C ALA A 50 3.97 -5.32 1.99
N TYR A 51 4.85 -4.88 1.08
CA TYR A 51 5.16 -3.47 0.91
C TYR A 51 3.95 -2.65 0.43
N GLY A 52 3.18 -3.17 -0.52
CA GLY A 52 1.94 -2.55 -0.99
C GLY A 52 0.91 -2.35 0.15
N LEU A 53 0.67 -3.40 0.93
CA LEU A 53 -0.21 -3.40 2.11
C LEU A 53 0.27 -2.39 3.17
N TRP A 54 1.56 -2.40 3.49
CA TRP A 54 2.15 -1.44 4.43
C TRP A 54 1.91 0.01 3.97
N ARG A 55 2.05 0.28 2.67
CA ARG A 55 1.83 1.62 2.11
C ARG A 55 0.39 2.08 2.26
N ILE A 56 -0.57 1.19 1.99
CA ILE A 56 -2.01 1.45 2.16
C ILE A 56 -2.30 1.78 3.62
N VAL A 57 -1.85 0.93 4.55
CA VAL A 57 -2.06 1.11 5.98
C VAL A 57 -1.48 2.44 6.45
N LYS A 58 -0.24 2.76 6.07
CA LYS A 58 0.41 4.02 6.41
C LYS A 58 -0.39 5.22 5.88
N SER A 59 -0.85 5.18 4.65
CA SER A 59 -1.66 6.26 4.06
C SER A 59 -3.00 6.44 4.77
N VAL A 60 -3.69 5.36 5.11
CA VAL A 60 -4.96 5.41 5.85
C VAL A 60 -4.75 6.00 7.25
N MET A 61 -3.65 5.66 7.93
CA MET A 61 -3.31 6.27 9.22
C MET A 61 -3.05 7.78 9.10
N GLN A 62 -2.41 8.23 8.00
CA GLN A 62 -2.18 9.65 7.75
C GLN A 62 -3.50 10.40 7.53
N LEU A 63 -4.47 9.80 6.81
CA LEU A 63 -5.82 10.35 6.68
C LEU A 63 -6.50 10.50 8.04
N LYS A 64 -6.53 9.44 8.86
CA LYS A 64 -7.12 9.49 10.21
C LYS A 64 -6.49 10.58 11.08
N LYS A 65 -5.16 10.73 11.06
CA LYS A 65 -4.46 11.79 11.81
C LYS A 65 -4.83 13.19 11.32
N GLY A 66 -4.99 13.38 10.00
CA GLY A 66 -5.45 14.64 9.41
C GLY A 66 -6.86 15.02 9.89
N THR A 67 -7.80 14.07 9.86
CA THR A 67 -9.18 14.26 10.32
C THR A 67 -9.25 14.59 11.81
N LEU A 68 -8.49 13.88 12.65
CA LEU A 68 -8.44 14.12 14.10
C LEU A 68 -7.90 15.52 14.46
N LYS A 69 -6.86 15.99 13.76
CA LYS A 69 -6.34 17.36 13.96
C LYS A 69 -7.37 18.43 13.55
N PHE A 70 -8.15 18.18 12.50
CA PHE A 70 -9.19 19.12 12.07
C PHE A 70 -10.32 19.21 13.09
N LEU A 71 -10.81 18.08 13.61
CA LEU A 71 -11.85 18.04 14.63
C LEU A 71 -11.41 18.74 15.93
N LYS A 72 -10.18 18.50 16.39
CA LYS A 72 -9.65 19.15 17.60
C LYS A 72 -9.52 20.67 17.46
N LYS A 73 -9.34 21.18 16.24
CA LYS A 73 -9.27 22.61 15.93
C LYS A 73 -10.65 23.28 15.86
N GLN A 74 -11.72 22.53 15.65
CA GLN A 74 -13.10 23.06 15.60
C GLN A 74 -13.73 23.17 17.00
N TYR A 75 -13.19 22.45 17.99
CA TYR A 75 -13.68 22.41 19.38
C TYR A 75 -12.87 23.29 20.35
N HIS A 76 -12.03 24.20 19.83
CA HIS A 76 -11.24 25.18 20.57
C HIS A 76 -11.33 26.53 19.85
#